data_AF-A0A067GV54-F1
#
_entry.id   AF-A0A067GV54-F1
#
_cell.length_a   1.000
_cell.length_b   1.000
_cell.length_c   1.000
_cell.angle_alpha   90.00
_cell.angle_beta   90.00
_cell.angle_gamma   90.00
#
_symmetry.space_group_name_H-M   'P 1'
#
loop_
_entity.id
_entity.type
_entity.pdbx_description
1 polymer ?
#
loop_
_entity_poly.entity_id
_entity_poly.type
_entity_poly.pdbx_seq_one_letter_code
_entity_poly.pdbx_strand_id
1 'polypeptide(L)'
;SRKLNNEVKKRGGGFSKLCALSPQLQEFIGVTELARTEVVKQLWAYIREKDLQDPNNRRNIVCDERLRALFGVDTINMFQMNKALSKHIWPLDSDDVISVKSTPKEKQRKQERTEDLDEPTRKEKRQKGGKSGFLAPLQLSDALIKFLGTGESALPRSDVIKRMWDYIKEKNLQDPSDKRRIICDEKLKELFDVDTFNGFTVTKLLVVHFLKT
;
A
#
# COMPACT_ATOMS: atom_id res chain seq x y z
N SER A 1 -34.05 10.86 25.49
CA SER A 1 -33.99 11.61 24.22
C SER A 1 -32.70 11.33 23.48
N ARG A 2 -32.73 10.49 22.43
CA ARG A 2 -31.56 10.20 21.58
C ARG A 2 -31.42 11.33 20.56
N LYS A 3 -30.30 12.06 20.60
CA LYS A 3 -30.01 13.12 19.64
C LYS A 3 -29.65 12.48 18.29
N LEU A 4 -30.51 12.69 17.29
CA LEU A 4 -30.26 12.45 15.87
C LEU A 4 -29.16 13.42 15.42
N ASN A 5 -28.01 12.89 15.00
CA ASN A 5 -26.95 13.69 14.39
C ASN A 5 -27.24 13.91 12.91
N ASN A 6 -27.16 15.17 12.55
CA ASN A 6 -27.60 15.81 11.32
C ASN A 6 -26.70 15.42 10.13
N GLU A 7 -27.30 14.89 9.06
CA GLU A 7 -26.59 14.45 7.86
C GLU A 7 -26.30 15.63 6.92
N VAL A 8 -25.06 16.14 6.96
CA VAL A 8 -24.55 17.05 5.93
C VAL A 8 -24.17 16.21 4.70
N LYS A 9 -25.05 16.21 3.68
CA LYS A 9 -24.76 15.64 2.35
C LYS A 9 -23.52 16.31 1.73
N LYS A 10 -22.35 15.71 1.91
CA LYS A 10 -21.17 16.00 1.08
C LYS A 10 -21.18 15.06 -0.12
N ARG A 11 -21.04 15.66 -1.31
CA ARG A 11 -20.91 14.97 -2.61
C ARG A 11 -19.77 13.94 -2.50
N GLY A 12 -20.13 12.68 -2.30
CA GLY A 12 -19.18 11.62 -1.92
C GLY A 12 -18.76 10.80 -3.13
N GLY A 13 -17.46 10.84 -3.47
CA GLY A 13 -16.87 9.81 -4.32
C GLY A 13 -17.02 8.41 -3.69
N GLY A 14 -16.74 7.34 -4.44
CA GLY A 14 -17.07 5.96 -4.07
C GLY A 14 -16.62 5.47 -2.68
N PHE A 15 -15.71 6.18 -2.01
CA PHE A 15 -15.30 5.92 -0.63
C PHE A 15 -16.35 6.26 0.44
N SER A 16 -17.34 7.10 0.12
CA SER A 16 -18.43 7.49 1.02
C SER A 16 -19.71 6.68 0.80
N LYS A 17 -19.67 5.65 -0.07
CA LYS A 17 -20.83 4.77 -0.31
C LYS A 17 -21.16 4.02 0.98
N LEU A 18 -22.44 4.00 1.35
CA LEU A 18 -22.93 3.18 2.46
C LEU A 18 -22.73 1.70 2.12
N CYS A 19 -22.30 0.94 3.12
CA CYS A 19 -22.01 -0.48 2.97
C CYS A 19 -22.65 -1.24 4.14
N ALA A 20 -23.15 -2.43 3.85
CA ALA A 20 -23.62 -3.35 4.87
C ALA A 20 -22.42 -3.92 5.64
N LEU A 21 -22.58 -4.04 6.95
CA LEU A 21 -21.54 -4.56 7.84
C LEU A 21 -21.86 -6.02 8.22
N SER A 22 -20.84 -6.85 8.39
CA SER A 22 -21.03 -8.21 8.94
C SER A 22 -21.48 -8.20 10.39
N PRO A 23 -22.17 -9.23 10.90
CA PRO A 23 -22.63 -9.30 12.29
C PRO A 23 -21.55 -9.00 13.33
N GLN A 24 -20.32 -9.49 13.13
CA GLN A 24 -19.20 -9.22 14.04
C GLN A 24 -18.82 -7.73 14.10
N LEU A 25 -18.88 -7.06 12.95
CA LEU A 25 -18.57 -5.64 12.84
C LEU A 25 -19.74 -4.78 13.34
N GLN A 26 -20.97 -5.25 13.18
CA GLN A 26 -22.17 -4.64 13.76
C GLN A 26 -22.14 -4.71 15.29
N GLU A 27 -21.71 -5.82 15.88
CA GLU A 27 -21.58 -5.95 17.33
C GLU A 27 -20.53 -4.98 17.90
N PHE A 28 -19.46 -4.73 17.14
CA PHE A 28 -18.42 -3.78 17.55
C PHE A 28 -18.87 -2.31 17.42
N ILE A 29 -19.51 -1.94 16.30
CA ILE A 29 -19.85 -0.54 15.98
C ILE A 29 -21.27 -0.16 16.47
N GLY A 30 -22.17 -1.13 16.59
CA GLY A 30 -23.57 -0.93 16.97
C GLY A 30 -24.48 -0.43 15.84
N VAL A 31 -24.01 -0.47 14.58
CA VAL A 31 -24.78 -0.04 13.40
C VAL A 31 -24.75 -1.13 12.33
N THR A 32 -25.82 -1.24 11.55
CA THR A 32 -25.95 -2.24 10.47
C THR A 32 -25.25 -1.81 9.19
N GLU A 33 -25.21 -0.50 8.93
CA GLU A 33 -24.74 0.08 7.68
C GLU A 33 -23.85 1.28 7.96
N LEU A 34 -22.68 1.31 7.32
CA LEU A 34 -21.77 2.43 7.45
C LEU A 34 -20.81 2.49 6.26
N ALA A 35 -20.43 3.71 5.87
CA ALA A 35 -19.38 3.88 4.87
C ALA A 35 -18.05 3.31 5.37
N ARG A 36 -17.30 2.66 4.46
CA ARG A 36 -16.01 2.03 4.79
C ARG A 36 -15.04 2.97 5.50
N THR A 37 -15.00 4.24 5.10
CA THR A 37 -14.12 5.24 5.73
C THR A 37 -14.49 5.50 7.18
N GLU A 38 -15.78 5.54 7.50
CA GLU A 38 -16.26 5.76 8.87
C GLU A 38 -16.02 4.52 9.74
N VAL A 39 -16.17 3.30 9.20
CA VAL A 39 -15.79 2.06 9.89
C VAL A 39 -14.32 2.10 10.32
N VAL A 40 -13.42 2.39 9.37
CA VAL A 40 -11.98 2.46 9.62
C VAL A 40 -11.66 3.54 10.67
N LYS A 41 -12.33 4.68 10.59
CA LYS A 41 -12.16 5.79 11.53
C LYS A 41 -12.60 5.44 12.96
N GLN A 42 -13.75 4.79 13.12
CA GLN A 42 -14.23 4.35 14.44
C GLN A 42 -13.29 3.31 15.06
N LEU A 43 -12.81 2.37 14.24
CA LEU A 43 -11.86 1.36 14.70
C LEU A 43 -10.53 1.99 15.16
N TRP A 44 -10.02 2.98 14.42
CA TRP A 44 -8.83 3.74 14.82
C TRP A 44 -9.04 4.65 16.03
N ALA A 45 -10.27 5.12 16.27
CA ALA A 45 -10.60 5.83 17.49
C ALA A 45 -10.50 4.87 18.69
N TYR A 46 -11.12 3.69 18.59
CA TYR A 46 -11.04 2.64 19.62
C TYR A 46 -9.61 2.20 19.91
N ILE A 47 -8.81 1.91 18.88
CA ILE A 47 -7.40 1.49 19.02
C ILE A 47 -6.59 2.54 19.78
N ARG A 48 -6.83 3.83 19.53
CA ARG A 48 -6.12 4.92 20.22
C ARG A 48 -6.63 5.15 21.63
N GLU A 49 -7.93 5.03 21.85
CA GLU A 49 -8.54 5.17 23.18
C GLU A 49 -8.06 4.07 24.15
N LYS A 50 -7.86 2.86 23.64
CA LYS A 50 -7.40 1.69 24.41
C LYS A 50 -5.88 1.50 24.38
N ASP A 51 -5.14 2.43 23.77
CA ASP A 51 -3.68 2.38 23.58
C ASP A 51 -3.16 1.03 23.05
N LEU A 52 -3.85 0.48 22.06
CA LEU A 52 -3.57 -0.85 21.50
C LEU A 52 -2.47 -0.84 20.44
N GLN A 53 -1.73 0.26 20.29
CA GLN A 53 -0.58 0.30 19.38
C GLN A 53 0.64 -0.28 20.07
N ASP A 54 1.41 -1.08 19.35
CA ASP A 54 2.68 -1.59 19.87
C ASP A 54 3.64 -0.41 20.13
N PRO A 55 4.16 -0.24 21.37
CA PRO A 55 5.03 0.88 21.73
C PRO A 55 6.36 0.87 20.95
N ASN A 56 6.83 -0.31 20.53
CA ASN A 56 8.07 -0.46 19.76
C ASN A 56 7.84 -0.26 18.25
N ASN A 57 6.65 -0.59 17.77
CA ASN A 57 6.28 -0.45 16.37
C ASN A 57 4.83 -0.01 16.21
N ARG A 58 4.60 1.30 16.21
CA ARG A 58 3.27 1.93 16.09
C ARG A 58 2.51 1.60 14.80
N ARG A 59 3.11 0.85 13.87
CA ARG A 59 2.42 0.31 12.68
C ARG A 59 1.61 -0.95 13.00
N ASN A 60 1.97 -1.64 14.09
CA ASN A 60 1.31 -2.83 14.58
C ASN A 60 0.30 -2.46 15.68
N ILE A 61 -0.83 -3.14 15.64
CA ILE A 61 -1.93 -3.04 16.58
C ILE A 61 -2.00 -4.39 17.30
N VAL A 62 -1.95 -4.36 18.63
CA VAL A 62 -2.18 -5.52 19.48
C VAL A 62 -3.69 -5.68 19.64
N CYS A 63 -4.24 -6.77 19.14
CA CYS A 63 -5.67 -7.02 19.21
C CYS A 63 -6.05 -7.40 20.63
N ASP A 64 -6.95 -6.62 21.21
CA ASP A 64 -7.66 -7.02 22.43
C ASP A 64 -8.72 -8.09 22.11
N GLU A 65 -9.48 -8.53 23.11
CA GLU A 65 -10.50 -9.56 22.94
C GLU A 65 -11.52 -9.22 21.84
N ARG A 66 -11.94 -7.94 21.76
CA ARG A 66 -12.90 -7.46 20.76
C ARG A 66 -12.32 -7.44 19.36
N LEU A 67 -11.12 -6.90 19.18
CA LEU A 67 -10.44 -6.89 17.88
C LEU A 67 -10.06 -8.30 17.44
N ARG A 68 -9.72 -9.20 18.37
CA ARG A 68 -9.43 -10.60 18.08
C ARG A 68 -10.69 -11.35 17.66
N ALA A 69 -11.84 -11.08 18.25
CA ALA A 69 -13.12 -11.64 17.79
C ALA A 69 -13.46 -11.20 16.35
N LEU A 70 -13.10 -9.97 15.98
CA LEU A 70 -13.33 -9.44 14.64
C LEU A 70 -12.32 -9.96 13.60
N PHE A 71 -11.03 -9.92 13.91
CA PHE A 71 -9.95 -10.21 12.95
C PHE A 71 -9.39 -11.62 13.04
N GLY A 72 -9.62 -12.34 14.14
CA GLY A 72 -9.10 -13.69 14.37
C GLY A 72 -7.58 -13.76 14.51
N VAL A 73 -6.91 -12.64 14.81
CA VAL A 73 -5.45 -12.55 14.97
C VAL A 73 -5.10 -11.75 16.21
N ASP A 74 -3.99 -12.09 16.86
CA ASP A 74 -3.51 -11.39 18.07
C ASP A 74 -2.81 -10.05 17.75
N THR A 75 -2.23 -9.92 16.56
CA THR A 75 -1.59 -8.68 16.11
C THR A 75 -1.90 -8.42 14.64
N ILE A 76 -2.18 -7.17 14.30
CA ILE A 76 -2.51 -6.76 12.93
C ILE A 76 -1.87 -5.41 12.59
N ASN A 77 -1.43 -5.21 11.34
CA ASN A 77 -0.98 -3.91 10.87
C ASN A 77 -2.09 -3.16 10.12
N MET A 78 -1.90 -1.86 9.86
CA MET A 78 -2.87 -1.01 9.15
C MET A 78 -3.33 -1.58 7.79
N PHE A 79 -2.44 -2.18 7.00
CA PHE A 79 -2.77 -2.76 5.70
C PHE A 79 -3.55 -4.07 5.83
N GLN A 80 -3.15 -4.92 6.79
CA GLN A 80 -3.84 -6.17 7.09
C GLN A 80 -5.25 -5.88 7.63
N MET A 81 -5.40 -4.85 8.46
CA MET A 81 -6.70 -4.39 8.96
C MET A 81 -7.63 -3.99 7.81
N ASN A 82 -7.15 -3.14 6.88
CA ASN A 82 -7.94 -2.77 5.70
C ASN A 82 -8.31 -3.97 4.82
N LYS A 83 -7.40 -4.95 4.69
CA LYS A 83 -7.65 -6.19 3.96
C LYS A 83 -8.68 -7.08 4.67
N ALA A 84 -8.61 -7.19 5.99
CA ALA A 84 -9.56 -7.97 6.79
C ALA A 84 -10.96 -7.35 6.71
N LEU A 85 -11.06 -6.03 6.83
CA LEU A 85 -12.33 -5.29 6.70
C LEU A 85 -13.05 -5.52 5.36
N SER A 86 -12.32 -5.79 4.26
CA SER A 86 -12.96 -6.13 2.98
C SER A 86 -13.86 -7.38 3.05
N LYS A 87 -13.67 -8.27 4.03
CA LYS A 87 -14.53 -9.45 4.22
C LYS A 87 -15.80 -9.15 5.01
N HIS A 88 -15.82 -8.03 5.72
CA HIS A 88 -16.86 -7.63 6.67
C HIS A 88 -17.68 -6.43 6.19
N ILE A 89 -17.35 -5.86 5.03
CA ILE A 89 -17.98 -4.67 4.46
C ILE A 89 -18.42 -5.02 3.04
N TRP A 90 -19.74 -5.04 2.81
CA TRP A 90 -20.32 -5.35 1.52
C TRP A 90 -20.98 -4.11 0.92
N PRO A 91 -20.74 -3.80 -0.37
CA PRO A 91 -21.41 -2.69 -1.02
C PRO A 91 -22.92 -2.96 -1.07
N LEU A 92 -23.70 -1.99 -0.61
CA LEU A 92 -25.13 -1.95 -0.87
C LEU A 92 -25.28 -1.31 -2.26
N ASP A 93 -25.34 -2.14 -3.30
CA ASP A 93 -25.92 -1.68 -4.54
C ASP A 93 -27.43 -1.69 -4.36
N SER A 94 -28.07 -0.54 -4.60
CA SER A 94 -29.52 -0.43 -4.66
C SER A 94 -30.00 -1.17 -5.91
N ASP A 95 -30.15 -2.48 -5.82
CA ASP A 95 -31.21 -3.30 -6.42
C ASP A 95 -31.02 -4.76 -5.97
N ASP A 96 -32.13 -5.42 -5.67
CA ASP A 96 -32.31 -6.82 -5.25
C ASP A 96 -32.03 -7.22 -3.78
N VAL A 97 -33.14 -7.22 -3.03
CA VAL A 97 -33.45 -8.02 -1.84
C VAL A 97 -33.18 -9.52 -2.04
N ILE A 98 -32.23 -10.13 -1.33
CA ILE A 98 -32.36 -11.54 -0.90
C ILE A 98 -31.88 -11.76 0.54
N SER A 99 -32.81 -12.31 1.30
CA SER A 99 -32.80 -12.73 2.69
C SER A 99 -32.01 -14.03 2.93
N VAL A 100 -31.06 -13.97 3.87
CA VAL A 100 -30.61 -14.97 4.88
C VAL A 100 -30.42 -16.45 4.46
N LYS A 101 -29.21 -17.01 4.69
CA LYS A 101 -28.92 -18.16 5.60
C LYS A 101 -27.50 -18.79 5.44
N SER A 102 -26.76 -18.79 6.56
CA SER A 102 -25.87 -19.85 7.12
C SER A 102 -24.81 -20.62 6.29
N THR A 103 -23.59 -20.64 6.86
CA THR A 103 -22.31 -21.40 6.64
C THR A 103 -22.41 -22.96 6.56
N PRO A 104 -21.35 -23.81 6.39
CA PRO A 104 -19.85 -23.63 6.27
C PRO A 104 -19.05 -24.59 5.29
N LYS A 105 -17.72 -24.33 5.13
CA LYS A 105 -16.57 -25.22 4.68
C LYS A 105 -16.59 -25.78 3.23
N GLU A 106 -15.49 -25.85 2.46
CA GLU A 106 -14.29 -26.65 2.68
C GLU A 106 -13.09 -26.28 1.77
N LYS A 107 -11.92 -26.63 2.28
CA LYS A 107 -10.53 -26.64 1.78
C LYS A 107 -10.35 -27.52 0.54
N GLN A 108 -9.50 -27.14 -0.43
CA GLN A 108 -8.66 -28.11 -1.13
C GLN A 108 -7.40 -27.47 -1.76
N ARG A 109 -6.30 -28.22 -1.65
CA ARG A 109 -4.90 -27.89 -1.93
C ARG A 109 -4.33 -29.07 -2.72
N LYS A 110 -3.69 -28.82 -3.88
CA LYS A 110 -2.57 -29.55 -4.54
C LYS A 110 -2.47 -29.03 -5.99
N GLN A 111 -1.37 -28.54 -6.56
CA GLN A 111 0.05 -28.95 -6.65
C GLN A 111 0.31 -30.04 -7.71
N GLU A 112 0.95 -29.64 -8.82
CA GLU A 112 1.96 -30.31 -9.70
C GLU A 112 2.04 -29.47 -10.99
N ARG A 113 3.12 -28.78 -11.40
CA ARG A 113 4.52 -29.13 -11.72
C ARG A 113 4.65 -30.14 -12.86
N THR A 114 4.92 -29.63 -14.06
CA THR A 114 5.85 -30.25 -15.02
C THR A 114 6.69 -29.17 -15.67
N GLU A 115 7.99 -29.47 -15.73
CA GLU A 115 9.08 -28.70 -16.31
C GLU A 115 9.11 -28.95 -17.82
N ASP A 116 9.46 -27.94 -18.62
CA ASP A 116 10.19 -28.17 -19.87
C ASP A 116 11.05 -26.92 -20.18
N LEU A 117 12.29 -27.18 -20.55
CA LEU A 117 13.39 -26.24 -20.76
C LEU A 117 13.30 -25.61 -22.16
N ASP A 118 13.60 -24.32 -22.30
CA ASP A 118 14.62 -23.81 -23.24
C ASP A 118 14.71 -22.27 -23.21
N GLU A 119 15.91 -21.77 -22.97
CA GLU A 119 16.38 -20.38 -23.18
C GLU A 119 17.28 -20.39 -24.44
N PRO A 120 17.68 -19.28 -25.11
CA PRO A 120 17.28 -17.87 -25.07
C PRO A 120 16.86 -17.31 -26.44
N THR A 121 16.05 -16.24 -26.48
CA THR A 121 16.18 -15.27 -27.59
C THR A 121 15.92 -13.83 -27.14
N ARG A 122 16.99 -13.02 -27.24
CA ARG A 122 16.96 -11.57 -27.38
C ARG A 122 16.03 -11.18 -28.54
N LYS A 123 15.01 -10.35 -28.31
CA LYS A 123 14.50 -9.39 -29.32
C LYS A 123 13.94 -8.13 -28.68
N GLU A 124 14.47 -7.01 -29.16
CA GLU A 124 14.02 -5.65 -28.93
C GLU A 124 12.54 -5.39 -29.28
N LYS A 125 11.99 -4.41 -28.55
CA LYS A 125 10.95 -3.44 -28.92
C LYS A 125 9.60 -3.96 -29.40
N ARG A 126 8.58 -3.59 -28.63
CA ARG A 126 7.37 -2.99 -29.20
C ARG A 126 6.78 -1.93 -28.25
N GLN A 127 6.92 -0.68 -28.68
CA GLN A 127 6.15 0.45 -28.19
C GLN A 127 4.66 0.13 -28.33
N LYS A 128 3.89 0.30 -27.26
CA LYS A 128 2.44 0.39 -27.34
C LYS A 128 2.04 1.75 -26.79
N GLY A 129 1.62 2.60 -27.72
CA GLY A 129 1.21 3.97 -27.47
C GLY A 129 0.10 4.03 -26.43
N GLY A 130 0.35 4.86 -25.43
CA GLY A 130 -0.65 5.46 -24.57
C GLY A 130 -0.04 6.77 -24.11
N LYS A 131 -0.67 7.89 -24.46
CA LYS A 131 -0.29 9.23 -24.00
C LYS A 131 -0.07 9.18 -22.49
N SER A 132 1.20 9.14 -22.06
CA SER A 132 1.54 9.01 -20.66
C SER A 132 2.74 9.90 -20.40
N GLY A 133 2.48 11.08 -19.83
CA GLY A 133 3.54 11.98 -19.35
C GLY A 133 4.49 11.33 -18.32
N PHE A 134 4.25 10.07 -17.93
CA PHE A 134 5.16 9.26 -17.12
C PHE A 134 6.37 8.73 -17.88
N LEU A 135 6.29 8.55 -19.19
CA LEU A 135 7.40 8.06 -20.02
C LEU A 135 8.18 9.21 -20.70
N ALA A 136 7.84 10.46 -20.38
CA ALA A 136 8.56 11.60 -20.91
C ALA A 136 10.03 11.55 -20.44
N PRO A 137 11.01 11.61 -21.36
CA PRO A 137 12.41 11.66 -20.99
C PRO A 137 12.71 12.97 -20.26
N LEU A 138 13.23 12.87 -19.04
CA LEU A 138 13.64 13.99 -18.22
C LEU A 138 15.15 14.16 -18.31
N GLN A 139 15.60 15.41 -18.44
CA GLN A 139 17.02 15.73 -18.38
C GLN A 139 17.54 15.50 -16.96
N LEU A 140 18.65 14.77 -16.87
CA LEU A 140 19.27 14.39 -15.60
C LEU A 140 20.42 15.35 -15.27
N SER A 141 20.61 15.64 -13.99
CA SER A 141 21.80 16.37 -13.51
C SER A 141 23.07 15.54 -13.69
N ASP A 142 24.22 16.19 -13.85
CA ASP A 142 25.53 15.54 -14.01
C ASP A 142 25.85 14.52 -12.90
N ALA A 143 25.48 14.83 -11.65
CA ALA A 143 25.65 13.92 -10.52
C ALA A 143 24.87 12.60 -10.70
N LEU A 144 23.64 12.69 -11.21
CA LEU A 144 22.79 11.53 -11.47
C LEU A 144 23.27 10.73 -12.69
N ILE A 145 23.79 11.41 -13.70
CA ILE A 145 24.41 10.76 -14.88
C ILE A 145 25.67 9.98 -14.45
N LYS A 146 26.54 10.61 -13.63
CA LYS A 146 27.73 9.98 -13.06
C LYS A 146 27.38 8.76 -12.21
N PHE A 147 26.32 8.85 -11.40
CA PHE A 147 25.84 7.74 -10.58
C PHE A 147 25.36 6.55 -11.44
N LEU A 148 24.54 6.82 -12.47
CA LEU A 148 24.01 5.77 -13.34
C LEU A 148 25.09 5.12 -14.20
N GLY A 149 26.13 5.86 -14.58
CA GLY A 149 27.26 5.36 -15.35
C GLY A 149 26.93 4.90 -16.78
N THR A 150 25.70 5.12 -17.25
CA THR A 150 25.23 4.72 -18.58
C THR A 150 25.49 5.76 -19.68
N GLY A 151 25.94 6.97 -19.32
CA GLY A 151 26.18 8.06 -20.26
C GLY A 151 24.89 8.66 -20.86
N GLU A 152 23.72 8.27 -20.37
CA GLU A 152 22.43 8.76 -20.84
C GLU A 152 22.06 10.05 -20.08
N SER A 153 21.94 11.16 -20.81
CA SER A 153 21.58 12.47 -20.26
C SER A 153 20.08 12.68 -20.08
N ALA A 154 19.25 11.83 -20.69
CA ALA A 154 17.80 11.95 -20.63
C ALA A 154 17.13 10.58 -20.47
N LEU A 155 16.37 10.41 -19.39
CA LEU A 155 15.68 9.15 -19.09
C LEU A 155 14.28 9.36 -18.52
N PRO A 156 13.34 8.44 -18.79
CA PRO A 156 12.07 8.42 -18.10
C PRO A 156 12.26 8.31 -16.59
N ARG A 157 11.42 9.01 -15.84
CA ARG A 157 11.44 8.97 -14.37
C ARG A 157 11.36 7.54 -13.82
N SER A 158 10.58 6.67 -14.47
CA SER A 158 10.45 5.26 -14.09
C SER A 158 11.77 4.50 -14.16
N ASP A 159 12.58 4.78 -15.17
CA ASP A 159 13.80 4.02 -15.46
C ASP A 159 14.91 4.41 -14.49
N VAL A 160 15.01 5.70 -14.17
CA VAL A 160 15.90 6.22 -13.11
C VAL A 160 15.56 5.60 -11.76
N ILE A 161 14.27 5.58 -11.39
CA ILE A 161 13.81 4.97 -10.14
C ILE A 161 14.17 3.48 -10.13
N LYS A 162 13.91 2.77 -11.22
CA LYS A 162 14.20 1.33 -11.33
C LYS A 162 15.69 1.04 -11.15
N ARG A 163 16.56 1.73 -11.90
CA ARG A 163 18.02 1.53 -11.81
C ARG A 163 18.57 1.82 -10.42
N MET A 164 18.05 2.85 -9.76
CA MET A 164 18.47 3.13 -8.40
C MET A 164 18.01 2.05 -7.41
N TRP A 165 16.79 1.52 -7.56
CA TRP A 165 16.35 0.39 -6.74
C TRP A 165 17.15 -0.88 -6.99
N ASP A 166 17.54 -1.13 -8.24
CA ASP A 166 18.39 -2.25 -8.59
C ASP A 166 19.75 -2.12 -7.90
N TYR A 167 20.36 -0.92 -7.93
CA TYR A 167 21.60 -0.62 -7.20
C TYR A 167 21.47 -0.83 -5.68
N ILE A 168 20.42 -0.29 -5.07
CA ILE A 168 20.15 -0.43 -3.61
C ILE A 168 20.03 -1.91 -3.22
N LYS A 169 19.40 -2.73 -4.06
CA LYS A 169 19.24 -4.18 -3.80
C LYS A 169 20.54 -4.94 -4.01
N GLU A 170 21.27 -4.65 -5.09
CA GLU A 170 22.56 -5.29 -5.40
C GLU A 170 23.58 -5.04 -4.28
N LYS A 171 23.62 -3.82 -3.74
CA LYS A 171 24.49 -3.43 -2.63
C LYS A 171 23.92 -3.74 -1.24
N ASN A 172 22.73 -4.34 -1.15
CA ASN A 172 22.03 -4.66 0.10
C ASN A 172 21.94 -3.47 1.08
N LEU A 173 21.68 -2.27 0.54
CA LEU A 173 21.66 -1.01 1.31
C LEU A 173 20.37 -0.78 2.10
N GLN A 174 19.48 -1.77 2.16
CA GLN A 174 18.27 -1.69 2.98
C GLN A 174 18.58 -2.13 4.40
N ASP A 175 18.11 -1.36 5.37
CA ASP A 175 18.24 -1.72 6.78
C ASP A 175 17.51 -3.05 7.04
N PRO A 176 18.20 -4.05 7.63
CA PRO A 176 17.61 -5.37 7.88
C PRO A 176 16.46 -5.33 8.89
N SER A 177 16.43 -4.32 9.77
CA SER A 177 15.39 -4.14 10.79
C SER A 177 14.20 -3.33 10.26
N ASP A 178 14.44 -2.31 9.42
CA ASP A 178 13.37 -1.61 8.69
C ASP A 178 13.70 -1.55 7.19
N LYS A 179 13.14 -2.48 6.40
CA LYS A 179 13.31 -2.53 4.94
C LYS A 179 12.88 -1.25 4.20
N ARG A 180 12.19 -0.32 4.89
CA ARG A 180 11.85 1.00 4.34
C ARG A 180 12.96 2.01 4.51
N ARG A 181 13.97 1.75 5.33
CA ARG A 181 15.12 2.62 5.53
C ARG A 181 16.26 2.15 4.63
N ILE A 182 16.80 3.07 3.85
CA ILE A 182 17.96 2.85 2.99
C ILE A 182 19.14 3.58 3.64
N ILE A 183 20.25 2.86 3.75
CA ILE A 183 21.52 3.34 4.27
C ILE A 183 22.35 3.75 3.07
N CYS A 184 22.69 5.03 2.96
CA CYS A 184 23.47 5.52 1.83
C CYS A 184 24.92 5.05 1.95
N ASP A 185 25.42 4.47 0.88
CA ASP A 185 26.85 4.27 0.67
C ASP A 185 27.49 5.56 0.14
N GLU A 186 28.80 5.53 -0.11
CA GLU A 186 29.54 6.71 -0.59
C GLU A 186 28.92 7.34 -1.85
N LYS A 187 28.44 6.52 -2.79
CA LYS A 187 27.82 7.01 -4.04
C LYS A 187 26.46 7.66 -3.80
N LEU A 188 25.61 7.04 -2.97
CA LEU A 188 24.31 7.63 -2.63
C LEU A 188 24.46 8.88 -1.76
N LYS A 189 25.49 8.93 -0.91
CA LYS A 189 25.83 10.14 -0.15
C LYS A 189 26.30 11.25 -1.07
N GLU A 190 27.16 10.97 -2.04
CA GLU A 190 27.59 11.96 -3.04
C GLU A 190 26.39 12.49 -3.86
N LEU A 191 25.40 11.64 -4.15
CA LEU A 191 24.23 12.03 -4.92
C LEU A 191 23.21 12.85 -4.11
N PHE A 192 22.84 12.38 -2.92
CA PHE A 192 21.72 12.94 -2.15
C PHE A 192 22.12 13.76 -0.92
N ASP A 193 23.40 13.76 -0.55
CA ASP A 193 23.94 14.43 0.63
C ASP A 193 23.20 14.05 1.94
N VAL A 194 22.79 12.78 2.04
CA VAL A 194 22.12 12.23 3.22
C VAL A 194 22.70 10.88 3.59
N ASP A 195 22.82 10.61 4.89
CA ASP A 195 23.34 9.32 5.38
C ASP A 195 22.32 8.19 5.27
N THR A 196 21.05 8.48 5.51
CA THR A 196 19.95 7.50 5.41
C THR A 196 18.68 8.19 4.95
N PHE A 197 17.84 7.49 4.18
CA PHE A 197 16.53 8.01 3.76
C PHE A 197 15.48 6.90 3.73
N ASN A 198 14.21 7.27 3.57
CA ASN A 198 13.13 6.31 3.44
C ASN A 198 12.94 5.89 1.96
N GLY A 199 12.76 4.61 1.67
CA GLY A 199 12.46 4.10 0.33
C GLY A 199 11.33 4.82 -0.37
N PHE A 200 10.30 5.26 0.36
CA PHE A 200 9.19 6.03 -0.23
C PHE A 200 9.54 7.49 -0.55
N THR A 201 10.64 8.02 -0.03
CA THR A 201 11.11 9.39 -0.31
C THR A 201 12.14 9.45 -1.43
N VAL A 202 12.63 8.32 -1.94
CA VAL A 202 13.59 8.27 -3.05
C VAL A 202 13.10 9.08 -4.27
N THR A 203 11.81 8.99 -4.55
CA THR A 203 11.16 9.70 -5.64
C THR A 203 11.20 11.21 -5.42
N LYS A 204 11.20 11.70 -4.18
CA LYS A 204 11.33 13.13 -3.86
C LYS A 204 12.78 13.59 -3.98
N LEU A 205 13.73 12.79 -3.49
CA LEU A 205 15.16 13.09 -3.61
C LEU A 205 15.60 13.18 -5.07
N LEU A 206 15.06 12.32 -5.94
CA LEU A 206 15.34 12.42 -7.38
C LEU A 206 14.80 13.70 -8.04
N VAL A 207 13.79 14.37 -7.49
CA VAL A 207 13.19 15.55 -8.13
C VAL A 207 14.18 16.69 -8.26
N VAL A 208 15.08 16.88 -7.30
CA VAL A 208 16.13 17.91 -7.38
C VAL A 208 17.17 17.62 -8.46
N HIS A 209 17.27 16.37 -8.91
CA HIS A 209 18.18 15.97 -9.99
C HIS A 209 17.51 15.88 -11.36
N PHE A 210 16.20 16.15 -11.44
CA PHE A 210 15.51 16.32 -12.71
C PHE A 210 15.46 17.78 -13.06
N LEU A 211 16.18 18.16 -14.10
CA LEU A 211 16.16 19.52 -14.61
C LEU A 211 14.77 19.75 -15.21
N LYS A 212 14.02 20.71 -14.65
CA LYS A 212 12.80 21.21 -15.28
C LYS A 212 13.23 22.03 -16.49
N THR A 213 13.14 21.42 -17.67
CA THR A 213 13.08 22.14 -18.95
C THR A 213 11.80 22.95 -19.05
#